data_AF-A0A3Q4GLH0-F1
#
_entry.id   AF-A0A3Q4GLH0-F1
#
_cell.length_a   1.000
_cell.length_b   1.000
_cell.length_c   1.000
_cell.angle_alpha   90.00
_cell.angle_beta   90.00
_cell.angle_gamma   90.00
#
_symmetry.space_group_name_H-M   'P 1'
#
loop_
_entity.id
_entity.type
_entity.pdbx_description
1 polymer ?
#
loop_
_entity_poly.entity_id
_entity_poly.type
_entity_poly.pdbx_seq_one_letter_code
_entity_poly.pdbx_strand_id
1 'polypeptide(L)'
;MFVMKSFCGPAALQLRLFSTRTLPTLTLFTKDPCPLCDEAKEQLQPFRHRLVLQQVDISLPENRLWWDRYRWDIPVFHLNGQFVMKHRVDTALLEKLLQDAEGQ
;
A
#
# COMPACT_ATOMS: atom_id res chain seq x y z
N MET A 1 19.79 20.37 53.64
CA MET A 1 18.36 20.72 53.53
C MET A 1 17.93 20.47 52.09
N PHE A 2 16.85 19.72 51.94
CA PHE A 2 16.25 19.24 50.70
C PHE A 2 15.68 20.39 49.87
N VAL A 3 15.81 20.34 48.53
CA VAL A 3 14.67 20.38 47.60
C VAL A 3 15.07 19.68 46.29
N MET A 4 14.63 18.43 46.13
CA MET A 4 14.51 17.81 44.81
C MET A 4 13.28 18.42 44.12
N LYS A 5 13.46 19.00 42.93
CA LYS A 5 12.35 19.25 42.01
C LYS A 5 12.52 18.34 40.81
N SER A 6 11.67 17.31 40.75
CA SER A 6 11.46 16.47 39.57
C SER A 6 11.04 17.33 38.39
N PHE A 7 11.82 17.27 37.30
CA PHE A 7 11.33 17.59 35.96
C PHE A 7 11.27 16.28 35.17
N CYS A 8 10.06 15.74 35.08
CA CYS A 8 9.70 14.74 34.08
C CYS A 8 9.32 15.51 32.81
N GLY A 9 10.20 15.48 31.81
CA GLY A 9 9.93 15.97 30.46
C GLY A 9 10.18 14.81 29.47
N PRO A 10 9.29 14.59 28.49
CA PRO A 10 9.36 13.40 27.66
C PRO A 10 10.62 13.40 26.80
N ALA A 11 11.26 12.24 26.72
CA ALA A 11 12.37 11.98 25.82
C ALA A 11 12.01 12.43 24.41
N ALA A 12 12.73 13.42 23.89
CA ALA A 12 12.80 13.69 22.46
C ALA A 12 13.46 12.45 21.83
N LEU A 13 12.63 11.46 21.47
CA LEU A 13 13.04 10.32 20.70
C LEU A 13 13.28 10.83 19.29
N GLN A 14 14.51 11.28 19.03
CA GLN A 14 15.01 11.53 17.69
C GLN A 14 14.98 10.18 16.96
N LEU A 15 13.82 9.85 16.38
CA LEU A 15 13.70 8.72 15.47
C LEU A 15 14.56 9.07 14.26
N ARG A 16 15.82 8.62 14.29
CA ARG A 16 16.53 8.32 13.05
C ARG A 16 15.67 7.28 12.35
N LEU A 17 14.80 7.74 11.45
CA LEU A 17 14.17 6.91 10.45
C LEU A 17 15.31 6.34 9.64
N PHE A 18 15.74 5.13 10.01
CA PHE A 18 16.52 4.30 9.13
C PHE A 18 15.61 4.05 7.93
N SER A 19 15.76 4.88 6.88
CA SER A 19 15.17 4.63 5.58
C SER A 19 15.89 3.41 5.02
N THR A 20 15.48 2.23 5.45
CA THR A 20 15.61 1.05 4.61
C THR A 20 14.77 1.39 3.39
N ARG A 21 15.40 1.63 2.23
CA ARG A 21 14.69 1.83 0.96
C ARG A 21 13.89 0.57 0.65
N THR A 22 12.72 0.45 1.25
CA THR A 22 11.81 -0.66 1.05
C THR A 22 10.99 -0.35 -0.18
N LEU A 23 10.93 -1.31 -1.10
CA LEU A 23 10.07 -1.18 -2.27
C LEU A 23 8.63 -0.90 -1.81
N PRO A 24 7.92 0.04 -2.45
CA PRO A 24 6.54 0.34 -2.12
C PRO A 24 5.67 -0.90 -2.33
N THR A 25 4.69 -1.09 -1.45
CA THR A 25 3.79 -2.25 -1.49
C THR A 25 2.51 -1.89 -2.21
N LEU A 26 2.27 -2.50 -3.37
CA LEU A 26 1.03 -2.36 -4.12
C LEU A 26 0.09 -3.53 -3.77
N THR A 27 -1.01 -3.24 -3.08
CA THR A 27 -2.05 -4.21 -2.74
C THR A 27 -3.13 -4.22 -3.82
N LEU A 28 -3.30 -5.35 -4.50
CA LEU A 28 -4.37 -5.62 -5.46
C LEU A 28 -5.50 -6.38 -4.77
N PHE A 29 -6.68 -5.76 -4.71
CA PHE A 29 -7.92 -6.42 -4.30
C PHE A 29 -8.55 -7.11 -5.50
N THR A 30 -8.75 -8.42 -5.40
CA THR A 30 -9.19 -9.30 -6.49
C THR A 30 -10.20 -10.34 -6.01
N LYS A 31 -10.84 -11.07 -6.92
CA LYS A 31 -11.72 -12.22 -6.66
C LYS A 31 -11.59 -13.24 -7.79
N ASP A 32 -11.97 -14.48 -7.55
CA ASP A 32 -12.09 -15.49 -8.60
C ASP A 32 -13.57 -15.81 -8.90
N PRO A 33 -14.00 -15.84 -10.18
CA PRO A 33 -13.28 -15.44 -11.40
C PRO A 33 -13.31 -13.92 -11.64
N CYS A 34 -12.21 -13.34 -12.15
CA CYS A 34 -12.12 -11.91 -12.49
C CYS A 34 -11.18 -11.64 -13.68
N PRO A 35 -11.70 -11.58 -14.93
CA PRO A 35 -10.86 -11.34 -16.11
C PRO A 35 -10.15 -9.97 -16.09
N LEU A 36 -10.79 -8.94 -15.53
CA LEU A 36 -10.18 -7.61 -15.37
C LEU A 36 -8.98 -7.63 -14.41
N CYS A 37 -9.00 -8.53 -13.44
CA CYS A 37 -7.91 -8.68 -12.49
C CYS A 37 -6.71 -9.38 -13.12
N ASP A 38 -6.93 -10.26 -14.10
CA ASP A 38 -5.85 -10.93 -14.82
C ASP A 38 -5.17 -9.98 -15.81
N GLU A 39 -5.94 -9.18 -16.55
CA GLU A 39 -5.42 -8.09 -17.39
C GLU A 39 -4.57 -7.10 -16.57
N ALA A 40 -5.08 -6.71 -15.39
CA ALA A 40 -4.33 -5.86 -14.46
C ALA A 40 -2.99 -6.46 -14.02
N LYS A 41 -2.92 -7.76 -13.73
CA LYS A 41 -1.67 -8.43 -13.34
C LYS A 41 -0.65 -8.42 -14.48
N GLU A 42 -1.11 -8.54 -15.72
CA GLU A 42 -0.24 -8.44 -16.90
C GLU A 42 0.33 -7.03 -17.05
N GLN A 43 -0.51 -6.01 -16.92
CA GLN A 43 -0.09 -4.60 -16.96
C GLN A 43 0.91 -4.23 -15.85
N LEU A 44 0.87 -4.93 -14.71
CA LEU A 44 1.80 -4.75 -13.60
C LEU A 44 3.13 -5.50 -13.76
N GLN A 45 3.25 -6.44 -14.70
CA GLN A 45 4.50 -7.18 -14.93
C GLN A 45 5.74 -6.29 -15.08
N PRO A 46 5.74 -5.21 -15.89
CA PRO A 46 6.91 -4.34 -16.03
C PRO A 46 7.32 -3.66 -14.72
N PHE A 47 6.39 -3.45 -13.78
CA PHE A 47 6.66 -2.74 -12.53
C PHE A 47 7.08 -3.65 -11.37
N ARG A 48 6.97 -4.98 -11.51
CA ARG A 48 7.22 -5.93 -10.41
C ARG A 48 8.61 -5.86 -9.76
N HIS A 49 9.60 -5.32 -10.47
CA HIS A 49 10.95 -5.14 -9.93
C HIS A 49 11.09 -3.89 -9.03
N ARG A 50 10.15 -2.95 -9.13
CA ARG A 50 10.12 -1.67 -8.40
C ARG A 50 9.09 -1.63 -7.27
N LEU A 51 8.26 -2.67 -7.13
CA LEU A 51 7.23 -2.74 -6.10
C LEU A 51 7.04 -4.16 -5.60
N VAL A 52 6.49 -4.28 -4.40
CA VAL A 52 6.01 -5.56 -3.87
C VAL A 52 4.52 -5.66 -4.17
N LEU A 53 4.14 -6.62 -5.02
CA LEU A 53 2.72 -6.87 -5.32
C LEU A 53 2.12 -7.82 -4.27
N GLN A 54 1.20 -7.30 -3.46
CA GLN A 54 0.36 -8.09 -2.57
C GLN A 54 -1.01 -8.28 -3.19
N GLN A 55 -1.62 -9.45 -2.98
CA GLN A 55 -2.95 -9.76 -3.47
C GLN A 55 -3.86 -10.09 -2.29
N VAL A 56 -5.05 -9.50 -2.29
CA VAL A 56 -6.08 -9.74 -1.29
C VAL A 56 -7.32 -10.24 -2.01
N ASP A 57 -7.69 -11.50 -1.76
CA ASP A 57 -8.95 -12.04 -2.25
C ASP A 57 -10.09 -11.54 -1.36
N ILE A 58 -10.95 -10.70 -1.92
CA ILE A 58 -12.08 -10.13 -1.21
C ILE A 58 -13.20 -11.13 -0.94
N SER A 59 -13.16 -12.31 -1.58
CA SER A 59 -14.18 -13.36 -1.45
C SER A 59 -14.03 -14.15 -0.16
N LEU A 60 -12.86 -14.08 0.48
CA LEU A 60 -12.57 -14.76 1.72
C LEU A 60 -13.37 -14.15 2.89
N PRO A 61 -13.89 -14.96 3.82
CA PRO A 61 -14.72 -14.50 4.92
C PRO A 61 -14.00 -13.49 5.84
N GLU A 62 -12.67 -13.62 6.00
CA GLU A 62 -11.84 -12.66 6.73
C GLU A 62 -11.80 -11.26 6.11
N ASN A 63 -12.06 -11.16 4.80
CA ASN A 63 -11.98 -9.93 4.02
C ASN A 63 -13.36 -9.32 3.73
N ARG A 64 -14.38 -9.66 4.51
CA ARG A 64 -15.76 -9.15 4.32
C ARG A 64 -15.85 -7.63 4.25
N LEU A 65 -15.00 -6.93 5.01
CA LEU A 65 -14.88 -5.47 4.95
C LEU A 65 -14.51 -4.97 3.53
N TRP A 66 -13.60 -5.67 2.86
CA TRP A 66 -13.20 -5.35 1.49
C TRP A 66 -14.24 -5.77 0.47
N TRP A 67 -14.95 -6.88 0.69
CA TRP A 67 -16.09 -7.27 -0.13
C TRP A 67 -17.16 -6.18 -0.16
N ASP A 68 -17.59 -5.71 1.01
CA ASP A 68 -18.65 -4.70 1.11
C ASP A 68 -18.25 -3.38 0.46
N ARG A 69 -16.95 -3.05 0.47
CA ARG A 69 -16.41 -1.83 -0.12
C ARG A 69 -16.16 -1.93 -1.63
N TYR A 70 -15.62 -3.06 -2.11
CA TYR A 70 -15.00 -3.15 -3.44
C TYR A 70 -15.58 -4.22 -4.37
N ARG A 71 -16.60 -5.01 -3.97
CA ARG A 71 -17.17 -6.08 -4.81
C ARG A 71 -17.55 -5.68 -6.24
N TRP A 72 -17.89 -4.40 -6.46
CA TRP A 72 -18.27 -3.82 -7.76
C TRP A 72 -17.17 -2.96 -8.40
N ASP A 73 -16.06 -2.77 -7.70
CA ASP A 73 -14.99 -1.84 -8.07
C ASP A 73 -13.64 -2.53 -8.34
N ILE A 74 -13.54 -3.84 -8.11
CA ILE A 74 -12.33 -4.59 -8.42
C ILE A 74 -12.01 -4.60 -9.93
N PRO A 75 -10.72 -4.62 -10.32
CA PRO A 75 -9.54 -4.58 -9.45
C PRO A 75 -9.35 -3.21 -8.78
N VAL A 76 -9.01 -3.20 -7.48
CA VAL A 76 -8.67 -1.98 -6.73
C VAL A 76 -7.22 -2.07 -6.28
N PHE A 77 -6.50 -0.95 -6.32
CA PHE A 77 -5.09 -0.88 -5.97
C PHE A 77 -4.84 0.12 -4.86
N HIS A 78 -4.13 -0.32 -3.83
CA HIS A 78 -3.59 0.55 -2.80
C HIS A 78 -2.07 0.54 -2.85
N LEU A 79 -1.42 1.70 -2.80
CA LEU A 79 0.03 1.82 -2.66
C LEU A 79 0.35 2.22 -1.22
N ASN A 80 1.16 1.42 -0.52
CA ASN A 80 1.49 1.62 0.90
C ASN A 80 0.25 1.82 1.80
N GLY A 81 -0.83 1.10 1.49
CA GLY A 81 -2.11 1.19 2.22
C GLY A 81 -3.01 2.37 1.82
N GLN A 82 -2.62 3.21 0.86
CA GLN A 82 -3.44 4.30 0.35
C GLN A 82 -4.08 3.93 -0.99
N PHE A 83 -5.37 4.22 -1.15
CA PHE A 83 -6.06 4.02 -2.43
C PHE A 83 -5.43 4.88 -3.53
N VAL A 84 -5.09 4.25 -4.66
CA VAL A 84 -4.48 4.95 -5.81
C VAL A 84 -5.33 4.87 -7.07
N MET A 85 -5.87 3.69 -7.41
CA MET A 85 -6.65 3.49 -8.63
C MET A 85 -7.58 2.27 -8.53
N LYS A 86 -8.56 2.18 -9.44
CA LYS A 86 -9.49 1.05 -9.56
C LYS A 86 -9.94 0.82 -11.00
N HIS A 87 -10.57 -0.32 -11.26
CA HIS A 87 -11.10 -0.81 -12.55
C HIS A 87 -10.04 -1.08 -13.64
N ARG A 88 -9.02 -0.22 -13.78
CA ARG A 88 -7.93 -0.33 -14.75
C ARG A 88 -6.60 0.13 -14.14
N VAL A 89 -5.50 -0.41 -14.64
CA VAL A 89 -4.15 0.07 -14.27
C VAL A 89 -3.84 1.31 -15.09
N ASP A 90 -3.67 2.44 -14.41
CA ASP A 90 -3.10 3.65 -15.01
C ASP A 90 -1.58 3.60 -14.84
N THR A 91 -0.88 3.22 -15.91
CA THR A 91 0.58 3.06 -15.90
C THR A 91 1.30 4.40 -15.71
N ALA A 92 0.74 5.51 -16.21
CA ALA A 92 1.33 6.83 -16.06
C ALA A 92 1.23 7.32 -14.62
N LEU A 93 0.07 7.12 -13.99
CA LEU A 93 -0.12 7.41 -12.57
C LEU A 93 0.79 6.52 -11.70
N LEU A 94 0.82 5.21 -11.97
CA LEU A 94 1.65 4.28 -11.22
C LEU A 94 3.13 4.64 -11.32
N GLU A 95 3.63 4.96 -12.52
CA GLU A 95 5.02 5.39 -12.72
C GLU A 95 5.34 6.62 -11.87
N LYS A 96 4.47 7.65 -11.90
CA LYS A 96 4.66 8.85 -11.09
C LYS A 96 4.72 8.54 -9.60
N LEU A 97 3.79 7.71 -9.11
CA LEU A 97 3.75 7.33 -7.69
C LEU A 97 4.97 6.53 -7.25
N LEU A 98 5.51 5.66 -8.12
CA LEU A 98 6.74 4.93 -7.85
C LEU A 98 7.96 5.86 -7.84
N GLN A 99 8.05 6.80 -8.79
CA GLN A 99 9.11 7.81 -8.80
C GLN A 99 9.10 8.68 -7.54
N ASP A 100 7.91 9.12 -7.11
CA ASP A 100 7.74 9.88 -5.88
C ASP A 100 8.20 9.07 -4.66
N ALA A 101 7.93 7.75 -4.64
CA ALA A 101 8.36 6.86 -3.56
C ALA A 101 9.87 6.53 -3.56
N GLU A 102 10.52 6.51 -4.72
CA GLU A 102 11.97 6.28 -4.87
C GLU A 102 12.82 7.52 -4.56
N GLY A 103 12.25 8.72 -4.74
CA GLY A 103 12.92 10.00 -4.50
C GLY A 103 12.96 10.45 -3.04
N GLN A 104 12.38 9.69 -2.11
CA GLN A 104 12.34 9.94 -0.66
C GLN A 104 13.38 9.09 0.09
#